data_AF-A0AAD9N9U0-F1
#
_entry.id   AF-A0AAD9N9U0-F1
#
_cell.length_a   1.000
_cell.length_b   1.000
_cell.length_c   1.000
_cell.angle_alpha   90.00
_cell.angle_beta   90.00
_cell.angle_gamma   90.00
#
_symmetry.space_group_name_H-M   'P 1'
#
loop_
_entity.id
_entity.type
_entity.pdbx_description
1 polymer ?
#
loop_
_entity_poly.entity_id
_entity_poly.type
_entity_poly.pdbx_seq_one_letter_code
_entity_poly.pdbx_strand_id
1 'polypeptide(L)' 'MPNCPNCGKPVYFAEKKTSLGKDWHAACLRCEKCKKTLTPGSHAEHEGKPYCHKPCYAALFGPGGYGHGGTESHKYN' A
#
# COMPACT_ATOMS: atom_id res chain seq x y z
N MET A 1 1.87 -0.49 -22.58
CA MET A 1 2.75 -0.26 -21.40
C MET A 1 1.86 -0.12 -20.18
N PRO A 2 2.16 -0.81 -19.07
CA PRO A 2 1.32 -0.74 -17.89
C PRO A 2 1.44 0.64 -17.24
N ASN A 3 0.30 1.23 -16.91
CA ASN A 3 0.20 2.49 -16.17
C ASN A 3 0.24 2.21 -14.67
N CYS A 4 0.97 3.02 -13.92
CA CYS A 4 1.02 2.92 -12.47
C CYS A 4 -0.35 3.27 -11.89
N PRO A 5 -0.99 2.39 -11.11
CA PRO A 5 -2.32 2.66 -10.55
C PRO A 5 -2.33 3.80 -9.51
N ASN A 6 -1.17 4.15 -8.92
CA ASN A 6 -1.06 5.26 -7.98
C ASN A 6 -1.08 6.63 -8.68
N CYS A 7 -0.29 6.80 -9.75
CA CYS A 7 -0.06 8.10 -10.37
C CYS A 7 -0.56 8.22 -11.83
N GLY A 8 -1.05 7.13 -12.42
CA GLY A 8 -1.54 7.06 -13.80
C GLY A 8 -0.45 7.11 -14.89
N LYS A 9 0.81 7.37 -14.54
CA LYS A 9 1.91 7.51 -15.49
C LYS A 9 2.44 6.15 -15.96
N PRO A 10 3.02 6.06 -17.17
CA PRO A 10 3.63 4.83 -17.67
C PRO A 10 4.80 4.39 -16.78
N VAL A 11 4.89 3.09 -16.50
CA VAL A 11 6.00 2.50 -15.74
C VAL A 11 7.07 2.00 -16.71
N TYR A 12 8.27 2.54 -16.59
CA TYR A 12 9.44 2.11 -17.39
C TYR A 12 10.16 0.94 -16.73
N PHE A 13 10.87 0.14 -17.53
CA PHE A 13 11.59 -1.05 -17.05
C PHE A 13 12.58 -0.79 -15.91
N ALA A 14 13.18 0.40 -15.84
CA ALA A 14 14.13 0.76 -14.78
C ALA A 14 13.48 0.88 -13.40
N GLU A 15 12.23 1.34 -13.33
CA GLU A 15 11.51 1.59 -12.07
C GLU A 15 10.36 0.62 -11.84
N LYS A 16 10.14 -0.34 -12.75
CA LYS A 16 9.01 -1.26 -12.65
C LYS A 16 9.13 -2.15 -11.43
N LYS A 17 8.07 -2.19 -10.65
CA LYS A 17 7.85 -3.12 -9.55
C LYS A 17 6.53 -3.82 -9.80
N THR A 18 6.59 -5.09 -10.17
CA THR A 18 5.39 -5.90 -10.41
C THR A 18 4.90 -6.46 -9.08
N SER A 19 3.65 -6.16 -8.72
CA SER A 19 3.02 -6.62 -7.48
C SER A 19 1.51 -6.71 -7.65
N LEU A 20 0.88 -7.72 -7.06
CA LEU A 20 -0.58 -7.96 -7.18
C LEU A 20 -1.07 -7.99 -8.65
N GLY A 21 -0.21 -8.43 -9.58
CA GLY A 21 -0.50 -8.46 -11.01
C GLY A 21 -0.50 -7.10 -11.72
N LYS A 22 -0.03 -6.03 -11.06
CA LYS A 22 0.10 -4.68 -11.62
C LYS A 22 1.54 -4.18 -11.55
N ASP A 23 1.89 -3.24 -12.43
CA ASP A 23 3.20 -2.58 -12.40
C ASP A 23 3.12 -1.22 -11.73
N TRP A 24 4.07 -0.99 -10.83
CA TRP A 24 4.18 0.21 -10.02
C TRP A 24 5.55 0.85 -10.22
N HIS A 25 5.65 2.17 -10.03
CA HIS A 25 6.97 2.79 -9.85
C HIS A 25 7.53 2.43 -8.49
N ALA A 26 8.85 2.26 -8.40
CA ALA A 26 9.56 2.06 -7.14
C ALA A 26 9.22 3.14 -6.09
N ALA A 27 9.06 4.40 -6.53
CA ALA A 27 8.66 5.52 -5.67
C ALA A 27 7.15 5.55 -5.32
N CYS A 28 6.29 5.01 -6.21
CA CYS A 28 4.85 4.97 -6.00
C CYS A 28 4.43 3.80 -5.09
N LEU A 29 5.27 2.78 -4.95
CA LEU A 29 5.04 1.64 -4.07
C LEU A 29 5.34 2.00 -2.60
N ARG A 30 4.67 3.04 -2.08
CA ARG A 30 4.76 3.46 -0.68
C ARG A 30 3.38 3.51 -0.04
N CYS A 31 3.30 3.14 1.22
CA CYS A 31 2.05 3.18 1.97
C CYS A 31 1.46 4.59 1.97
N GLU A 32 0.22 4.77 1.52
CA GLU A 32 -0.41 6.11 1.53
C GLU A 32 -0.58 6.64 2.97
N LYS A 33 -0.81 5.74 3.95
CA LYS A 33 -1.02 6.12 5.36
C LYS A 33 0.28 6.51 6.07
N CYS A 34 1.27 5.62 6.09
CA CYS A 34 2.52 5.83 6.86
C CYS A 34 3.71 6.26 6.01
N LYS A 35 3.53 6.44 4.69
CA LYS A 35 4.56 6.80 3.70
C LYS A 35 5.78 5.86 3.64
N LYS A 36 5.75 4.72 4.33
CA LYS A 36 6.79 3.70 4.30
C LYS A 36 6.90 3.06 2.91
N THR A 37 8.12 2.92 2.41
CA THR A 37 8.40 2.15 1.19
C THR A 37 8.00 0.69 1.39
N LEU A 38 7.20 0.17 0.46
CA LEU A 38 6.67 -1.18 0.53
C LEU A 38 7.48 -2.11 -0.36
N THR A 39 7.58 -3.36 0.06
CA THR A 39 8.19 -4.41 -0.77
C THR A 39 7.16 -4.92 -1.77
N PRO A 40 7.52 -5.08 -3.06
CA PRO A 40 6.65 -5.73 -4.04
C PRO A 40 6.32 -7.15 -3.58
N GLY A 41 5.04 -7.54 -3.66
CA GLY A 41 4.55 -8.83 -3.17
C GLY A 41 4.14 -8.88 -1.70
N SER A 42 4.59 -7.92 -0.88
CA SER A 42 4.28 -7.87 0.57
C SER A 42 3.57 -6.57 0.97
N HIS A 43 2.55 -6.18 0.21
CA HIS A 43 1.65 -5.08 0.56
C HIS A 43 0.23 -5.34 0.08
N ALA A 44 -0.71 -4.56 0.61
CA ALA A 44 -2.09 -4.55 0.15
C ALA A 44 -2.34 -3.34 -0.76
N GLU A 45 -3.28 -3.47 -1.69
CA GLU A 45 -3.78 -2.38 -2.52
C GLU A 45 -5.24 -2.10 -2.16
N HIS A 46 -5.62 -0.82 -2.08
CA HIS A 46 -7.01 -0.38 -2.04
C HIS A 46 -7.20 0.78 -3.02
N GLU A 47 -8.16 0.68 -3.94
CA GLU A 47 -8.48 1.73 -4.93
C GLU A 47 -7.25 2.27 -5.69
N GLY A 48 -6.32 1.40 -6.09
CA GLY A 48 -5.09 1.79 -6.79
C GLY A 48 -4.03 2.45 -5.90
N LYS A 49 -4.24 2.53 -4.58
CA LYS A 49 -3.28 3.04 -3.60
C LYS A 49 -2.66 1.90 -2.81
N PRO A 50 -1.33 1.87 -2.61
CA PRO A 50 -0.68 0.81 -1.87
C PRO A 50 -0.64 1.13 -0.36
N TYR A 51 -0.81 0.10 0.48
CA TYR A 51 -0.85 0.17 1.93
C TYR A 51 -0.08 -1.00 2.57
N CYS A 52 0.44 -0.79 3.78
CA CYS A 52 0.95 -1.92 4.58
C CYS A 52 -0.19 -2.89 4.90
N HIS A 53 0.02 -4.21 4.77
CA HIS A 53 -0.96 -5.22 5.18
C HIS A 53 -1.48 -4.99 6.60
N LYS A 54 -0.56 -4.79 7.55
CA LYS A 54 -0.84 -4.38 8.92
C LYS A 54 0.19 -3.34 9.36
N PRO A 55 -0.18 -2.34 10.18
CA PRO A 55 -1.53 -2.05 10.66
C PRO A 55 -2.37 -1.23 9.65
N CYS A 56 -1.79 -0.68 8.59
CA CYS A 56 -2.42 0.39 7.82
C CYS A 56 -3.68 -0.04 7.08
N TYR A 57 -3.60 -1.11 6.28
CA TYR A 57 -4.74 -1.62 5.53
C TYR A 57 -5.81 -2.18 6.46
N ALA A 58 -5.42 -2.96 7.47
CA ALA A 58 -6.34 -3.51 8.47
C ALA A 58 -7.09 -2.43 9.27
N ALA A 59 -6.42 -1.33 9.65
CA ALA A 59 -7.06 -0.24 10.40
C ALA A 59 -8.02 0.60 9.55
N LEU A 60 -7.82 0.68 8.24
CA LEU A 60 -8.65 1.48 7.32
C LEU A 60 -9.76 0.67 6.66
N PHE A 61 -9.48 -0.60 6.31
CA PHE A 61 -10.34 -1.46 5.48
C PHE A 61 -10.57 -2.85 6.08
N GLY A 62 -10.09 -3.11 7.30
CA GLY A 62 -10.39 -4.34 8.01
C GLY A 62 -11.88 -4.41 8.38
N PRO A 63 -12.43 -5.62 8.60
CA PRO A 63 -13.82 -5.78 9.00
C PRO A 63 -14.10 -4.97 10.27
N GLY A 64 -14.99 -3.99 10.16
CA GLY A 64 -15.47 -3.16 11.26
C GLY A 64 -16.33 -3.98 12.21
N GLY A 65 -15.69 -4.79 13.05
CA GLY A 65 -16.33 -5.46 14.16
C GLY A 65 -16.77 -4.42 15.19
N TYR A 66 -18.07 -4.20 15.30
CA TYR A 66 -18.69 -3.50 16.41
C TYR A 66 -18.17 -4.10 17.74
N GLY A 67 -17.44 -3.28 18.51
CA GLY A 67 -17.03 -3.57 19.88
C GLY A 67 -15.89 -4.57 20.01
N HIS A 68 -14.72 -4.10 20.46
CA HIS A 68 -13.92 -4.60 21.59
C HIS A 68 -12.56 -3.89 21.55
N GLY A 69 -12.19 -3.32 22.70
CA GLY A 69 -11.04 -2.45 22.86
C GLY A 69 -9.70 -3.12 22.56
N GLY A 70 -8.78 -2.31 22.06
CA GLY A 70 -7.41 -2.72 21.78
C GLY A 70 -6.60 -1.49 21.40
N THR A 71 -6.13 -0.79 22.43
CA THR A 71 -5.15 0.28 22.38
C THR A 71 -3.94 -0.11 21.53
N GLU A 72 -3.72 0.48 20.37
CA GLU A 72 -2.37 0.56 19.80
C GLU A 72 -2.16 1.92 19.14
N SER A 73 -1.80 2.87 20.01
CA SER A 73 -1.11 4.10 19.65
C SER A 73 0.08 3.76 18.77
N HIS A 74 -0.04 3.93 17.46
CA HIS A 74 1.10 3.87 16.56
C HIS A 74 1.97 5.12 16.79
N LYS A 75 2.74 5.10 17.89
CA LYS A 75 3.94 5.90 18.02
C LYS A 75 4.93 5.41 16.96
N TYR A 76 5.09 6.21 15.91
CA TYR A 76 6.29 6.18 15.10
C TYR A 76 7.42 6.74 15.96
N ASN A 77 8.39 5.90 16.31
CA ASN A 77 9.69 6.38 16.79
C ASN A 77 10.61 6.55 15.59
#